data_AF-A0A8J9SXX6-F1
#
_entry.id   AF-A0A8J9SXX6-F1
#
_cell.length_a   1.000
_cell.length_b   1.000
_cell.length_c   1.000
_cell.angle_alpha   90.00
_cell.angle_beta   90.00
_cell.angle_gamma   90.00
#
_symmetry.space_group_name_H-M   'P 1'
#
loop_
_entity.id
_entity.type
_entity.pdbx_description
1 polymer ?
#
loop_
_entity_poly.entity_id
_entity_poly.type
_entity_poly.pdbx_seq_one_letter_code
_entity_poly.pdbx_strand_id
1 'polypeptide(L)'
;FSIVRFVPELQHLYLRYCKKLTDASIQAITHGVPNLYSLDLSFCTKLSSGAIYAMLKARGSTLAELRLQSCRLLNIAHHPDLPVPEEGNNNLAGRQILNALRYHGEGSSLSVLDVRGCAGQPDIATPYHQTDPFVLGMERLEFRQAVPGFFRRPARWNRNIESRLVQQVQALDRTIASISQSDESK
;
A
#
# COMPACT_ATOMS: atom_id res chain seq x y z
N PHE A 1 -20.90 7.60 -4.81
CA PHE A 1 -20.33 7.91 -3.48
C PHE A 1 -18.93 8.47 -3.66
N SER A 2 -18.81 9.80 -3.71
CA SER A 2 -17.51 10.50 -3.75
C SER A 2 -17.21 10.96 -2.32
N ILE A 3 -16.48 10.13 -1.55
CA ILE A 3 -16.17 10.42 -0.14
C ILE A 3 -14.91 11.28 0.00
N VAL A 4 -14.04 11.34 -1.02
CA VAL A 4 -12.74 12.00 -0.86
C VAL A 4 -12.75 13.40 -1.47
N ARG A 5 -13.26 14.37 -0.70
CA ARG A 5 -12.87 15.78 -0.88
C ARG A 5 -11.51 15.93 -0.24
N PHE A 6 -10.47 16.21 -1.03
CA PHE A 6 -9.06 16.40 -0.63
C PHE A 6 -8.83 16.52 0.90
N VAL A 7 -8.38 15.43 1.54
CA VAL A 7 -8.15 15.30 2.98
C VAL A 7 -6.65 15.12 3.25
N PRO A 8 -5.85 16.20 3.32
CA PRO A 8 -4.40 16.10 3.48
C PRO A 8 -3.97 15.63 4.88
N GLU A 9 -4.82 15.75 5.89
CA GLU A 9 -4.47 15.35 7.26
C GLU A 9 -4.69 13.85 7.54
N LEU A 10 -5.43 13.14 6.68
CA LEU A 10 -5.77 11.74 6.92
C LEU A 10 -4.55 10.84 6.62
N GLN A 11 -4.06 10.16 7.66
CA GLN A 11 -2.87 9.30 7.57
C GLN A 11 -3.18 7.81 7.65
N HIS A 12 -4.27 7.42 8.32
CA HIS A 12 -4.65 6.03 8.52
C HIS A 12 -6.07 5.83 8.01
N LEU A 13 -6.25 4.87 7.11
CA LEU A 13 -7.56 4.56 6.53
C LEU A 13 -7.79 3.04 6.53
N TYR A 14 -8.83 2.61 7.25
CA TYR A 14 -9.20 1.20 7.38
C TYR A 14 -10.59 0.99 6.77
N LEU A 15 -10.64 0.25 5.66
CA LEU A 15 -11.87 -0.04 4.90
C LEU A 15 -12.03 -1.55 4.69
N ARG A 16 -11.83 -2.32 5.76
CA ARG A 16 -11.93 -3.79 5.72
C ARG A 16 -13.36 -4.23 5.38
N TYR A 17 -13.49 -5.34 4.66
CA TYR A 17 -14.78 -5.96 4.28
C TYR A 17 -15.71 -5.07 3.45
N CYS A 18 -15.23 -3.95 2.90
CA CYS A 18 -16.04 -3.05 2.10
C CYS A 18 -16.24 -3.59 0.67
N LYS A 19 -17.18 -4.53 0.50
CA LYS A 19 -17.49 -5.20 -0.80
C LYS A 19 -17.97 -4.28 -1.93
N LYS A 20 -18.28 -3.03 -1.63
CA LYS A 20 -18.69 -2.00 -2.60
C LYS A 20 -17.51 -1.16 -3.12
N LEU A 21 -16.32 -1.29 -2.52
CA LEU A 21 -15.14 -0.61 -3.05
C LEU A 21 -14.78 -1.16 -4.41
N THR A 22 -14.43 -0.25 -5.31
CA THR A 22 -14.02 -0.54 -6.69
C THR A 22 -12.70 0.16 -6.98
N ASP A 23 -12.11 -0.14 -8.12
CA ASP A 23 -10.92 0.56 -8.63
C ASP A 23 -11.10 2.08 -8.66
N ALA A 24 -12.28 2.57 -9.02
CA ALA A 24 -12.60 4.00 -8.97
C ALA A 24 -12.54 4.59 -7.53
N SER A 25 -12.89 3.77 -6.53
CA SER A 25 -12.76 4.17 -5.12
C SER A 25 -11.28 4.30 -4.72
N ILE A 26 -10.43 3.38 -5.19
CA ILE A 26 -8.98 3.44 -4.98
C ILE A 26 -8.38 4.64 -5.68
N GLN A 27 -8.81 4.95 -6.90
CA GLN A 27 -8.39 6.16 -7.60
C GLN A 27 -8.76 7.43 -6.82
N ALA A 28 -9.98 7.51 -6.28
CA ALA A 28 -10.41 8.64 -5.45
C ALA A 28 -9.56 8.78 -4.19
N ILE A 29 -9.28 7.68 -3.47
CA ILE A 29 -8.39 7.67 -2.30
C ILE A 29 -6.98 8.12 -2.70
N THR A 30 -6.46 7.58 -3.80
CA THR A 30 -5.13 7.90 -4.32
C THR A 30 -4.96 9.39 -4.55
N HIS A 31 -5.94 10.09 -5.11
CA HIS A 31 -5.81 11.52 -5.41
C HIS A 31 -6.22 12.41 -4.24
N GLY A 32 -7.23 12.02 -3.47
CA GLY A 32 -7.78 12.87 -2.44
C GLY A 32 -7.14 12.71 -1.06
N VAL A 33 -6.29 11.71 -0.81
CA VAL A 33 -5.60 11.52 0.48
C VAL A 33 -4.08 11.47 0.28
N PRO A 34 -3.42 12.63 0.03
CA PRO A 34 -2.02 12.65 -0.40
C PRO A 34 -1.01 12.18 0.65
N ASN A 35 -1.34 12.35 1.93
CA ASN A 35 -0.48 12.00 3.05
C ASN A 35 -0.88 10.68 3.72
N LEU A 36 -1.53 9.78 2.98
CA LEU A 36 -1.88 8.48 3.54
C LEU A 36 -0.61 7.69 3.89
N TYR A 37 -0.53 7.21 5.13
CA TYR A 37 0.58 6.45 5.68
C TYR A 37 0.26 4.97 5.79
N SER A 38 -0.95 4.63 6.25
CA SER A 38 -1.43 3.24 6.39
C SER A 38 -2.79 3.08 5.73
N LEU A 39 -2.91 2.07 4.89
CA LEU A 39 -4.15 1.71 4.21
C LEU A 39 -4.45 0.23 4.39
N ASP A 40 -5.65 -0.07 4.85
CA ASP A 40 -6.15 -1.43 4.99
C ASP A 40 -7.42 -1.63 4.17
N LEU A 41 -7.30 -2.46 3.13
CA LEU A 41 -8.37 -2.84 2.22
C LEU A 41 -8.67 -4.34 2.32
N SER A 42 -8.30 -4.98 3.43
CA SER A 42 -8.47 -6.43 3.60
C SER A 42 -9.94 -6.84 3.35
N PHE A 43 -10.12 -7.96 2.66
CA PHE A 43 -11.40 -8.56 2.29
C PHE A 43 -12.23 -7.71 1.31
N CYS A 44 -11.61 -6.77 0.60
CA CYS A 44 -12.25 -6.02 -0.49
C CYS A 44 -12.09 -6.76 -1.81
N THR A 45 -13.09 -7.56 -2.17
CA THR A 45 -12.99 -8.55 -3.26
C THR A 45 -13.23 -8.02 -4.67
N LYS A 46 -13.43 -6.71 -4.85
CA LYS A 46 -13.72 -6.07 -6.16
C LYS A 46 -12.58 -5.17 -6.66
N LEU A 47 -11.41 -5.28 -6.04
CA LEU A 47 -10.23 -4.49 -6.39
C LEU A 47 -9.33 -5.27 -7.34
N SER A 48 -8.88 -4.62 -8.42
CA SER A 48 -7.93 -5.21 -9.36
C SER A 48 -6.47 -4.95 -8.95
N SER A 49 -5.57 -5.83 -9.39
CA SER A 49 -4.12 -5.60 -9.25
C SER A 49 -3.67 -4.32 -9.97
N GLY A 50 -4.37 -3.91 -11.04
CA GLY A 50 -4.09 -2.67 -11.77
C GLY A 50 -4.37 -1.41 -10.95
N ALA A 51 -5.48 -1.39 -10.20
CA ALA A 51 -5.78 -0.28 -9.30
C ALA A 51 -4.76 -0.15 -8.17
N ILE A 52 -4.35 -1.28 -7.58
CA ILE A 52 -3.31 -1.29 -6.54
C ILE A 52 -1.95 -0.87 -7.12
N TYR A 53 -1.60 -1.32 -8.33
CA TYR A 53 -0.42 -0.88 -9.06
C TYR A 53 -0.39 0.64 -9.25
N ALA A 54 -1.49 1.21 -9.78
CA ALA A 54 -1.59 2.65 -10.02
C ALA A 54 -1.46 3.45 -8.72
N MET A 55 -2.10 2.99 -7.65
CA MET A 55 -1.98 3.59 -6.32
C MET A 55 -0.54 3.53 -5.80
N LEU A 56 0.12 2.37 -5.84
CA LEU A 56 1.49 2.21 -5.39
C LEU A 56 2.47 3.02 -6.22
N LYS A 57 2.24 3.20 -7.52
CA LYS A 57 3.05 4.07 -8.39
C LYS A 57 2.88 5.56 -8.03
N ALA A 58 1.69 5.97 -7.60
CA ALA A 58 1.42 7.35 -7.20
C ALA A 58 1.83 7.67 -5.76
N ARG A 59 1.75 6.67 -4.86
CA ARG A 59 1.86 6.86 -3.40
C ARG A 59 2.94 5.98 -2.75
N GLY A 60 3.76 5.28 -3.51
CA GLY A 60 4.77 4.37 -2.97
C GLY A 60 5.85 5.07 -2.16
N SER A 61 6.02 6.38 -2.31
CA SER A 61 6.92 7.22 -1.51
C SER A 61 6.27 7.86 -0.28
N THR A 62 4.97 7.68 -0.04
CA THR A 62 4.28 8.23 1.15
C THR A 62 3.58 7.18 1.98
N LEU A 63 3.16 6.07 1.36
CA LEU A 63 2.51 4.94 2.00
C LEU A 63 3.57 4.02 2.64
N ALA A 64 3.48 3.83 3.94
CA ALA A 64 4.34 2.94 4.72
C ALA A 64 3.71 1.55 4.90
N GLU A 65 2.39 1.48 4.95
CA GLU A 65 1.68 0.23 5.21
C GLU A 65 0.50 0.02 4.25
N LEU A 66 0.47 -1.18 3.65
CA LEU A 66 -0.63 -1.61 2.80
C LEU A 66 -1.07 -3.03 3.16
N ARG A 67 -2.34 -3.17 3.55
CA ARG A 67 -2.96 -4.47 3.82
C ARG A 67 -4.05 -4.78 2.81
N LEU A 68 -3.95 -5.95 2.20
CA LEU A 68 -4.79 -6.45 1.10
C LEU A 68 -5.22 -7.90 1.35
N GLN A 69 -5.27 -8.33 2.62
CA GLN A 69 -5.56 -9.71 2.97
C GLN A 69 -6.86 -10.17 2.31
N SER A 70 -6.87 -11.34 1.68
CA SER A 70 -8.06 -11.96 1.05
C SER A 70 -8.74 -11.10 -0.02
N CYS A 71 -7.99 -10.21 -0.68
CA CYS A 71 -8.45 -9.53 -1.89
C CYS A 71 -8.28 -10.47 -3.10
N ARG A 72 -9.26 -11.36 -3.30
CA ARG A 72 -9.16 -12.52 -4.21
C ARG A 72 -8.99 -12.20 -5.71
N LEU A 73 -9.30 -10.98 -6.15
CA LEU A 73 -9.04 -10.55 -7.53
C LEU A 73 -7.63 -9.99 -7.75
N LEU A 74 -6.85 -9.83 -6.67
CA LEU A 74 -5.45 -9.43 -6.77
C LEU A 74 -4.63 -10.66 -7.15
N ASN A 75 -4.14 -10.68 -8.38
CA ASN A 75 -3.15 -11.64 -8.82
C ASN A 75 -1.74 -11.15 -8.44
N ILE A 76 -1.06 -11.87 -7.56
CA ILE A 76 0.32 -11.54 -7.13
C ILE A 76 1.40 -12.38 -7.83
N ALA A 77 1.04 -13.51 -8.42
CA ALA A 77 1.98 -14.41 -9.11
C ALA A 77 1.77 -14.42 -10.62
N HIS A 78 2.84 -14.68 -11.37
CA HIS A 78 2.68 -15.05 -12.78
C HIS A 78 2.23 -16.50 -12.81
N HIS A 79 1.04 -16.79 -13.33
CA HIS A 79 0.61 -18.17 -13.52
C HIS A 79 1.47 -18.80 -14.64
N PRO A 80 2.13 -19.95 -14.43
CA PRO A 80 3.00 -20.54 -15.44
C PRO A 80 2.25 -20.89 -16.73
N ASP A 81 0.95 -21.20 -16.66
CA ASP A 81 0.12 -21.51 -17.84
C ASP A 81 -0.57 -20.29 -18.47
N LEU A 82 -0.39 -19.08 -17.93
CA LEU A 82 -0.91 -17.88 -18.59
C LEU A 82 0.14 -17.35 -19.58
N PRO A 83 -0.27 -16.97 -20.81
CA PRO A 83 0.64 -16.36 -21.77
C PRO A 83 1.32 -15.15 -21.12
N VAL A 84 2.64 -15.05 -21.29
CA VAL A 84 3.35 -13.79 -21.00
C VAL A 84 2.65 -12.71 -21.83
N PRO A 85 2.05 -11.69 -21.21
CA PRO A 85 1.33 -10.69 -21.99
C PRO A 85 2.31 -9.99 -22.91
N GLU A 86 1.94 -9.87 -24.19
CA GLU A 86 2.67 -9.06 -25.14
C GLU A 86 2.85 -7.64 -24.57
N GLU A 87 4.05 -7.08 -24.74
CA GLU A 87 4.44 -5.78 -24.21
C GLU A 87 3.35 -4.74 -24.54
N GLY A 88 2.61 -4.30 -23.52
CA GLY A 88 1.50 -3.36 -23.69
C GLY A 88 0.26 -3.65 -22.85
N ASN A 89 0.02 -4.91 -22.43
CA ASN A 89 -1.10 -5.23 -21.54
C ASN A 89 -0.64 -5.47 -20.09
N ASN A 90 -0.31 -4.37 -19.42
CA ASN A 90 0.21 -4.34 -18.05
C ASN A 90 -0.72 -4.96 -17.00
N ASN A 91 -1.98 -5.22 -17.36
CA ASN A 91 -3.06 -5.67 -16.47
C ASN A 91 -3.10 -7.19 -16.28
N LEU A 92 -2.43 -7.96 -17.13
CA LEU A 92 -2.41 -9.43 -17.07
C LEU A 92 -1.11 -10.02 -16.54
N ALA A 93 -0.06 -9.21 -16.41
CA ALA A 93 1.22 -9.64 -15.87
C ALA A 93 1.10 -9.77 -14.35
N GLY A 94 0.88 -10.99 -13.86
CA GLY A 94 1.13 -11.31 -12.46
C GLY A 94 2.44 -10.68 -12.00
N ARG A 95 2.47 -10.13 -10.78
CA ARG A 95 3.54 -9.26 -10.21
C ARG A 95 3.36 -7.75 -10.39
N GLN A 96 2.18 -7.24 -10.75
CA GLN A 96 1.96 -5.79 -10.82
C GLN A 96 2.36 -5.07 -9.51
N ILE A 97 1.99 -5.60 -8.34
CA ILE A 97 2.39 -5.02 -7.04
C ILE A 97 3.92 -4.92 -6.93
N LEU A 98 4.64 -6.01 -7.21
CA LEU A 98 6.10 -6.03 -7.18
C LEU A 98 6.71 -5.02 -8.16
N ASN A 99 6.15 -4.91 -9.37
CA ASN A 99 6.60 -3.93 -10.37
C ASN A 99 6.36 -2.49 -9.93
N ALA A 100 5.24 -2.19 -9.26
CA ALA A 100 5.00 -0.88 -8.67
C ALA A 100 6.01 -0.54 -7.57
N LEU A 101 6.41 -1.52 -6.77
CA LEU A 101 7.45 -1.31 -5.75
C LEU A 101 8.83 -1.09 -6.38
N ARG A 102 9.16 -1.83 -7.44
CA ARG A 102 10.40 -1.62 -8.22
C ARG A 102 10.47 -0.24 -8.86
N TYR A 103 9.34 0.31 -9.30
CA TYR A 103 9.27 1.65 -9.89
C TYR A 103 9.84 2.73 -8.97
N HIS A 104 9.59 2.61 -7.66
CA HIS A 104 10.13 3.55 -6.67
C HIS A 104 11.53 3.16 -6.18
N GLY A 105 11.94 1.89 -6.31
CA GLY A 105 13.22 1.39 -5.83
C GLY A 105 13.49 1.81 -4.38
N GLU A 106 14.59 2.52 -4.15
CA GLU A 106 14.97 3.01 -2.83
C GLU A 106 14.06 4.12 -2.28
N GLY A 107 13.36 4.86 -3.15
CA GLY A 107 12.44 5.93 -2.78
C GLY A 107 11.09 5.45 -2.23
N SER A 108 10.85 4.13 -2.24
CA SER A 108 9.65 3.53 -1.67
C SER A 108 9.70 3.55 -0.13
N SER A 109 8.67 4.09 0.49
CA SER A 109 8.49 4.11 1.95
C SER A 109 7.79 2.88 2.49
N LEU A 110 7.20 2.06 1.62
CA LEU A 110 6.41 0.91 2.03
C LEU A 110 7.28 -0.05 2.84
N SER A 111 6.91 -0.32 4.09
CA SER A 111 7.63 -1.21 5.00
C SER A 111 6.81 -2.44 5.36
N VAL A 112 5.47 -2.36 5.25
CA VAL A 112 4.55 -3.46 5.51
C VAL A 112 3.65 -3.70 4.31
N LEU A 113 3.64 -4.93 3.80
CA LEU A 113 2.73 -5.41 2.77
C LEU A 113 2.09 -6.74 3.19
N ASP A 114 0.77 -6.76 3.31
CA ASP A 114 0.00 -7.98 3.59
C ASP A 114 -0.84 -8.36 2.36
N VAL A 115 -0.48 -9.46 1.70
CA VAL A 115 -1.19 -10.04 0.55
C VAL A 115 -1.64 -11.47 0.83
N ARG A 116 -1.80 -11.84 2.10
CA ARG A 116 -2.24 -13.17 2.52
C ARG A 116 -3.60 -13.51 1.93
N GLY A 117 -3.72 -14.66 1.28
CA GLY A 117 -5.00 -15.12 0.69
C GLY A 117 -5.44 -14.35 -0.56
N CYS A 118 -4.56 -13.58 -1.19
CA CYS A 118 -4.75 -13.07 -2.56
C CYS A 118 -4.57 -14.19 -3.60
N ALA A 119 -5.09 -14.00 -4.81
CA ALA A 119 -4.92 -14.98 -5.88
C ALA A 119 -3.46 -15.05 -6.36
N GLY A 120 -3.04 -16.24 -6.79
CA GLY A 120 -1.65 -16.51 -7.17
C GLY A 120 -0.73 -16.81 -5.98
N GLN A 121 -1.21 -16.70 -4.73
CA GLN A 121 -0.57 -17.43 -3.63
C GLN A 121 -0.70 -18.94 -3.91
N PRO A 122 0.32 -19.75 -3.64
CA PRO A 122 0.15 -21.18 -3.59
C PRO A 122 -0.93 -21.50 -2.55
N ASP A 123 -1.67 -22.55 -2.83
CA ASP A 123 -2.57 -23.14 -1.85
C ASP A 123 -1.78 -23.45 -0.56
N ILE A 124 -2.47 -23.52 0.58
CA ILE A 124 -1.89 -23.90 1.88
C ILE A 124 -1.12 -25.24 1.75
N ALA A 125 -1.51 -26.08 0.78
CA ALA A 125 -0.87 -27.34 0.43
C ALA A 125 0.51 -27.23 -0.25
N THR A 126 0.89 -26.07 -0.82
CA THR A 126 2.17 -25.88 -1.52
C THR A 126 2.89 -24.61 -1.03
N PRO A 127 3.30 -24.52 0.25
CA PRO A 127 3.88 -23.31 0.82
C PRO A 127 4.92 -22.68 -0.12
N TYR A 128 4.81 -21.36 -0.36
CA TYR A 128 5.78 -20.61 -1.13
C TYR A 128 7.19 -20.99 -0.68
N HIS A 129 7.90 -21.75 -1.49
CA HIS A 129 9.32 -21.96 -1.29
C HIS A 129 10.05 -20.68 -1.68
N GLN A 130 11.20 -20.42 -1.06
CA GLN A 130 12.10 -19.29 -1.35
C GLN A 130 12.41 -19.08 -2.84
N THR A 131 12.08 -20.04 -3.70
CA THR A 131 12.26 -20.00 -5.15
C THR A 131 11.17 -19.25 -5.92
N ASP A 132 10.08 -18.85 -5.28
CA ASP A 132 9.03 -18.11 -5.98
C ASP A 132 9.53 -16.74 -6.48
N PRO A 133 9.34 -16.41 -7.78
CA PRO A 133 9.86 -15.16 -8.32
C PRO A 133 9.26 -13.88 -7.71
N PHE A 134 8.03 -13.93 -7.18
CA PHE A 134 7.47 -12.79 -6.45
C PHE A 134 8.19 -12.65 -5.10
N VAL A 135 8.36 -13.73 -4.34
CA VAL A 135 9.11 -13.74 -3.07
C VAL A 135 10.56 -13.28 -3.28
N LEU A 136 11.30 -13.84 -4.23
CA LEU A 136 12.67 -13.42 -4.59
C LEU A 136 12.71 -11.95 -5.02
N GLY A 137 11.69 -11.49 -5.73
CA GLY A 137 11.56 -10.09 -6.12
C GLY A 137 11.39 -9.16 -4.92
N MET A 138 10.60 -9.57 -3.94
CA MET A 138 10.40 -8.84 -2.68
C MET A 138 11.68 -8.81 -1.84
N GLU A 139 12.42 -9.91 -1.78
CA GLU A 139 13.73 -9.99 -1.09
C GLU A 139 14.77 -9.05 -1.68
N ARG A 140 14.81 -8.91 -3.02
CA ARG A 140 15.66 -7.92 -3.71
C ARG A 140 15.29 -6.47 -3.38
N LEU A 141 14.06 -6.23 -2.90
CA LEU A 141 13.60 -4.95 -2.38
C LEU A 141 13.73 -4.86 -0.85
N GLU A 142 14.49 -5.77 -0.25
CA GLU A 142 14.78 -5.93 1.18
C GLU A 142 13.59 -6.32 2.05
N PHE A 143 12.48 -6.73 1.45
CA PHE A 143 11.39 -7.33 2.20
C PHE A 143 11.74 -8.75 2.63
N ARG A 144 11.52 -9.02 3.91
CA ARG A 144 11.51 -10.37 4.48
C ARG A 144 10.07 -10.83 4.62
N GLN A 145 9.80 -12.06 4.19
CA GLN A 145 8.52 -12.70 4.41
C GLN A 145 8.48 -13.23 5.86
N ALA A 146 7.59 -12.70 6.70
CA ALA A 146 7.47 -13.16 8.10
C ALA A 146 6.60 -14.41 8.20
N VAL A 147 5.54 -14.47 7.40
CA VAL A 147 4.70 -15.64 7.12
C VAL A 147 4.31 -15.58 5.64
N PRO A 148 3.91 -16.70 4.99
CA PRO A 148 3.52 -16.68 3.59
C PRO A 148 2.53 -15.56 3.28
N GLY A 149 2.86 -14.69 2.32
CA GLY A 149 2.05 -13.53 1.94
C GLY A 149 2.16 -12.27 2.81
N PHE A 150 2.90 -12.31 3.93
CA PHE A 150 3.13 -11.13 4.77
C PHE A 150 4.59 -10.71 4.71
N PHE A 151 4.84 -9.52 4.19
CA PHE A 151 6.17 -8.99 3.91
C PHE A 151 6.44 -7.75 4.75
N ARG A 152 7.63 -7.71 5.34
CA ARG A 152 8.13 -6.58 6.13
C ARG A 152 9.56 -6.23 5.77
N ARG A 153 9.92 -4.95 5.77
CA ARG A 153 11.32 -4.48 5.74
C ARG A 153 11.54 -3.36 6.76
N PRO A 154 12.79 -3.04 7.11
CA PRO A 154 13.08 -1.88 7.95
C PRO A 154 12.37 -0.63 7.43
N ALA A 155 11.83 0.18 8.35
CA ALA A 155 11.15 1.41 7.96
C ALA A 155 12.12 2.33 7.22
N ARG A 156 11.73 2.75 6.00
CA ARG A 156 12.49 3.69 5.19
C ARG A 156 11.92 5.09 5.37
N TRP A 157 12.67 5.91 6.10
CA TRP A 157 12.38 7.33 6.26
C TRP A 157 12.88 8.07 5.02
N ASN A 158 11.97 8.75 4.31
CA ASN A 158 12.35 9.63 3.20
C ASN A 158 11.98 11.08 3.53
N ARG A 159 12.48 12.03 2.73
CA ARG A 159 12.24 13.47 2.94
C ARG A 159 10.76 13.85 3.04
N ASN A 160 9.87 13.10 2.40
CA ASN A 160 8.42 13.35 2.49
C ASN A 160 7.87 12.95 3.87
N ILE A 161 8.29 11.81 4.42
CA ILE A 161 7.90 11.40 5.77
C ILE A 161 8.49 12.37 6.80
N GLU A 162 9.75 12.74 6.64
CA GLU A 162 10.42 13.70 7.52
C GLU A 162 9.72 15.07 7.51
N SER A 163 9.43 15.61 6.33
CA SER A 163 8.69 16.87 6.19
C SER A 163 7.31 16.81 6.86
N ARG A 164 6.61 15.67 6.75
CA ARG A 164 5.32 15.47 7.42
C ARG A 164 5.45 15.42 8.94
N LEU A 165 6.44 14.70 9.47
CA LEU A 165 6.69 14.66 10.91
C LEU A 165 7.01 16.06 11.44
N VAL A 166 7.85 16.82 10.73
CA VAL A 166 8.18 18.20 11.10
C VAL A 166 6.92 19.08 11.09
N GLN A 167 6.06 18.96 10.09
CA GLN A 167 4.79 19.68 10.05
C GLN A 167 3.86 19.31 11.22
N GLN A 168 3.80 18.02 11.59
CA GLN A 168 3.01 17.57 12.74
C GLN A 168 3.53 18.12 14.07
N VAL A 169 4.85 18.11 14.27
CA VAL A 169 5.48 18.70 15.46
C VAL A 169 5.17 20.19 15.53
N GLN A 170 5.36 20.92 14.43
CA GLN A 170 5.04 22.35 14.37
C GLN A 170 3.56 22.65 14.63
N ALA A 171 2.64 21.81 14.15
CA ALA A 171 1.21 21.95 14.41
C ALA A 171 0.87 21.69 15.89
N LEU A 172 1.52 20.71 16.50
CA LEU A 172 1.39 20.42 17.92
C LEU A 172 1.91 21.59 18.77
N ASP A 173 3.09 22.14 18.43
CA ASP A 173 3.66 23.30 19.12
C ASP A 173 2.74 24.51 19.09
N ARG A 174 2.10 24.78 17.94
CA ARG A 174 1.09 25.85 17.82
C ARG A 174 -0.14 25.61 18.69
N THR A 175 -0.57 24.34 18.79
CA THR A 175 -1.73 23.96 19.62
C THR A 175 -1.41 24.08 21.11
N ILE A 176 -0.20 23.72 21.52
CA ILE A 176 0.26 23.91 22.91
C ILE A 176 0.32 25.40 23.23
N ALA A 177 0.88 26.22 22.34
CA ALA A 177 0.97 27.66 22.54
C ALA A 177 -0.41 28.34 22.67
N SER A 178 -1.41 27.90 21.90
CA SER A 178 -2.77 28.45 22.01
C SER A 178 -3.49 28.04 23.30
N ILE A 179 -3.23 26.83 23.82
CA ILE A 179 -3.75 26.38 25.11
C ILE A 179 -3.14 27.22 26.25
N SER A 180 -1.82 27.43 26.25
CA SER A 180 -1.14 28.21 27.30
C SER A 180 -1.63 29.65 27.39
N GLN A 181 -1.98 30.28 26.27
CA GLN A 181 -2.53 31.65 26.26
C GLN A 181 -3.98 31.73 26.76
N SER A 182 -4.74 30.63 26.68
CA SER A 182 -6.14 30.56 27.13
C SER A 182 -6.30 30.35 28.64
N ASP A 183 -5.28 29.83 29.32
CA ASP A 183 -5.25 29.68 30.78
C ASP A 183 -4.79 30.96 31.51
N GLU A 184 -4.03 31.86 30.84
CA GLU A 184 -3.63 33.16 31.42
C GLU A 184 -4.73 34.25 31.33
N SER A 185 -5.84 33.97 30.65
CA SER A 185 -6.93 34.93 30.40
C SER A 185 -8.24 34.61 31.13
N LYS A 186 -8.20 33.73 32.16
CA LYS A 186 -9.27 33.46 33.13
C LYS A 186 -8.83 33.81 34.54
#